data_AF-R2XPP8-F1
#
_entry.id   AF-R2XPP8-F1
#
_cell.length_a   1.000
_cell.length_b   1.000
_cell.length_c   1.000
_cell.angle_alpha   90.00
_cell.angle_beta   90.00
_cell.angle_gamma   90.00
#
_symmetry.space_group_name_H-M   'P 1'
#
loop_
_entity.id
_entity.type
_entity.pdbx_description
1 polymer ?
#
loop_
_entity_poly.entity_id
_entity_poly.type
_entity_poly.pdbx_seq_one_letter_code
_entity_poly.pdbx_strand_id
1 'polypeptide(L)'
;MLHPLFAFGVPAALMVAYMVFYFAKKMKNSDYRRFALTLIAVFLTTFSYQVYNYSQTVVALTSATSFKNNFGYAQTRLIVPFVLGAILTVINLYYLFRQFRKKE
;
A
#
# COMPACT_ATOMS: atom_id res chain seq x y z
N MET A 1 14.09 -1.97 -6.04
CA MET A 1 12.62 -1.79 -5.85
C MET A 1 11.93 -1.06 -7.01
N LEU A 2 12.60 -0.15 -7.73
CA LEU A 2 11.97 0.65 -8.81
C LEU A 2 11.65 -0.13 -10.09
N HIS A 3 12.08 -1.40 -10.19
CA HIS A 3 11.69 -2.26 -11.29
C HIS A 3 10.15 -2.33 -11.37
N PRO A 4 9.52 -2.11 -12.54
CA PRO A 4 8.06 -1.96 -12.64
C PRO A 4 7.27 -3.12 -12.03
N LEU A 5 7.71 -4.36 -12.26
CA LEU A 5 7.06 -5.54 -11.69
C LEU A 5 7.04 -5.54 -10.16
N PHE A 6 8.07 -4.97 -9.53
CA PHE A 6 8.14 -4.91 -8.07
C PHE A 6 7.39 -3.68 -7.55
N ALA A 7 7.65 -2.51 -8.14
CA ALA A 7 7.07 -1.23 -7.76
C ALA A 7 5.54 -1.20 -7.86
N PHE A 8 4.95 -1.91 -8.83
CA PHE A 8 3.50 -1.97 -9.03
C PHE A 8 2.92 -3.37 -8.76
N GLY A 9 3.66 -4.45 -9.02
CA GLY A 9 3.15 -5.80 -8.81
C GLY A 9 2.99 -6.15 -7.33
N VAL A 10 3.88 -5.69 -6.45
CA VAL A 10 3.70 -5.89 -4.99
C VAL A 10 2.45 -5.15 -4.49
N PRO A 11 2.25 -3.84 -4.78
CA PRO A 11 1.00 -3.16 -4.46
C PRO A 11 -0.24 -3.83 -5.04
N ALA A 12 -0.19 -4.29 -6.31
CA ALA A 12 -1.31 -4.98 -6.94
C ALA A 12 -1.65 -6.29 -6.21
N ALA A 13 -0.64 -7.11 -5.87
CA ALA A 13 -0.84 -8.35 -5.13
C ALA A 13 -1.43 -8.09 -3.74
N LEU A 14 -0.97 -7.05 -3.04
CA LEU A 14 -1.52 -6.64 -1.74
C LEU A 14 -2.97 -6.17 -1.87
N MET A 15 -3.32 -5.45 -2.93
CA MET A 15 -4.70 -5.05 -3.21
C MET A 15 -5.61 -6.27 -3.47
N VAL A 16 -5.12 -7.28 -4.20
CA VAL A 16 -5.84 -8.53 -4.40
C VAL A 16 -6.05 -9.26 -3.07
N ALA A 17 -4.99 -9.40 -2.26
CA ALA A 17 -5.10 -9.99 -0.94
C ALA A 17 -6.10 -9.22 -0.05
N TYR A 18 -6.04 -7.89 -0.06
CA TYR A 18 -6.96 -7.03 0.66
C TYR A 18 -8.41 -7.29 0.24
N MET A 19 -8.68 -7.36 -1.07
CA MET A 19 -10.02 -7.65 -1.59
C MET A 19 -10.52 -9.03 -1.15
N VAL A 20 -9.67 -10.06 -1.20
CA VAL A 20 -10.02 -11.40 -0.72
C VAL A 20 -10.46 -11.37 0.76
N PHE A 21 -9.66 -10.75 1.62
CA PHE A 21 -10.01 -10.61 3.04
C PHE A 21 -11.24 -9.74 3.27
N TYR A 22 -11.44 -8.69 2.46
CA TYR A 22 -12.57 -7.78 2.58
C TYR A 22 -13.90 -8.49 2.25
N PHE A 23 -13.92 -9.30 1.19
CA PHE A 23 -15.10 -10.05 0.76
C PHE A 23 -15.32 -11.36 1.50
N ALA A 24 -14.34 -11.88 2.24
CA ALA A 24 -14.47 -13.02 3.15
C ALA A 24 -15.35 -12.72 4.39
N LYS A 25 -16.50 -12.05 4.21
CA LYS A 25 -17.41 -11.60 5.27
C LYS A 25 -17.97 -12.74 6.13
N LYS A 26 -18.02 -13.98 5.63
CA LYS A 26 -18.59 -15.16 6.30
C LYS A 26 -17.68 -15.79 7.38
N MET A 27 -16.46 -15.31 7.59
CA MET A 27 -15.62 -15.82 8.69
C MET A 27 -16.15 -15.32 10.05
N LYS A 28 -16.46 -16.25 10.97
CA LYS A 28 -16.92 -15.97 12.35
C LYS A 28 -15.97 -15.03 13.15
N ASN A 29 -14.69 -14.94 12.76
CA ASN A 29 -13.68 -14.10 13.41
C ASN A 29 -13.56 -12.72 12.74
N SER A 30 -14.56 -11.86 12.98
CA SER A 30 -14.57 -10.49 12.43
C SER A 30 -13.36 -9.65 12.84
N ASP A 31 -12.80 -9.96 14.01
CA ASP A 31 -11.66 -9.29 14.62
C ASP A 31 -10.36 -9.61 13.85
N TYR A 32 -10.12 -10.89 13.59
CA TYR A 32 -8.96 -11.34 12.82
C TYR A 32 -8.96 -10.74 11.40
N ARG A 33 -10.14 -10.68 10.77
CA ARG A 33 -10.29 -10.06 9.44
C ARG A 33 -9.89 -8.59 9.45
N ARG A 34 -10.38 -7.81 10.43
CA ARG A 34 -10.06 -6.37 10.54
C ARG A 34 -8.58 -6.15 10.83
N PHE A 35 -8.00 -6.97 11.70
CA PHE A 35 -6.56 -6.95 11.94
C PHE A 35 -5.76 -7.23 10.67
N ALA A 36 -6.10 -8.30 9.93
CA ALA A 36 -5.44 -8.65 8.66
C ALA A 36 -5.58 -7.54 7.60
N LEU A 37 -6.76 -6.96 7.44
CA LEU A 37 -6.98 -5.82 6.53
C LEU A 37 -6.13 -4.61 6.92
N THR A 38 -6.02 -4.32 8.21
CA THR A 38 -5.16 -3.25 8.72
C THR A 38 -3.70 -3.53 8.41
N LEU A 39 -3.22 -4.75 8.66
CA LEU A 39 -1.85 -5.16 8.40
C LEU A 39 -1.50 -5.01 6.91
N ILE A 40 -2.35 -5.52 6.02
CA ILE A 40 -2.17 -5.41 4.57
C ILE A 40 -2.13 -3.94 4.14
N ALA A 41 -3.03 -3.10 4.66
CA ALA A 41 -3.06 -1.68 4.34
C ALA A 41 -1.80 -0.95 4.81
N VAL A 42 -1.37 -1.15 6.07
CA VAL A 42 -0.13 -0.56 6.60
C VAL A 42 1.09 -0.99 5.79
N PHE A 43 1.16 -2.27 5.41
CA PHE A 43 2.24 -2.79 4.60
C PHE A 43 2.24 -2.17 3.19
N LEU A 44 1.08 -2.07 2.53
CA LEU A 44 0.92 -1.39 1.24
C LEU A 44 1.40 0.07 1.30
N THR A 45 0.99 0.81 2.33
CA THR A 45 1.41 2.21 2.54
C THR A 45 2.90 2.33 2.72
N THR A 46 3.46 1.54 3.64
CA THR A 46 4.88 1.62 4.02
C THR A 46 5.78 1.21 2.86
N PHE A 47 5.44 0.13 2.18
CA PHE A 47 6.15 -0.31 0.97
C PHE A 47 6.10 0.76 -0.11
N SER A 48 4.91 1.27 -0.43
CA SER A 48 4.75 2.26 -1.50
C SER A 48 5.46 3.58 -1.17
N TYR A 49 5.45 3.98 0.10
CA TYR A 49 6.23 5.11 0.59
C TYR A 49 7.74 4.90 0.39
N GLN A 50 8.27 3.74 0.76
CA GLN A 50 9.70 3.43 0.59
C GLN A 50 10.10 3.49 -0.90
N VAL A 51 9.28 2.91 -1.79
CA VAL A 51 9.53 2.95 -3.24
C VAL A 51 9.47 4.39 -3.78
N TYR A 52 8.46 5.16 -3.37
CA TYR A 52 8.33 6.56 -3.77
C TYR A 52 9.52 7.40 -3.27
N ASN A 53 9.87 7.30 -1.99
CA ASN A 53 10.99 8.04 -1.41
C ASN A 53 12.32 7.69 -2.08
N TYR A 54 12.57 6.41 -2.34
CA TYR A 54 13.76 5.97 -3.07
C TYR A 54 13.79 6.54 -4.50
N SER A 55 12.63 6.66 -5.16
CA SER A 55 12.55 7.29 -6.49
C SER A 55 12.96 8.77 -6.46
N GLN A 56 12.59 9.50 -5.39
CA GLN A 56 12.97 10.91 -5.22
C GLN A 56 14.49 11.05 -5.13
N THR A 57 15.16 10.17 -4.37
CA THR A 57 16.63 10.14 -4.28
C THR A 57 17.27 9.87 -5.64
N VAL A 58 16.76 8.92 -6.41
CA VAL A 58 17.30 8.60 -7.75
C VAL A 58 17.14 9.76 -8.72
N VAL A 59 15.99 10.45 -8.71
CA VAL A 59 15.74 11.60 -9.57
C VAL A 59 16.58 12.81 -9.18
N ALA A 60 16.79 13.04 -7.87
CA ALA A 60 17.69 14.08 -7.38
C ALA A 60 19.14 13.87 -7.84
N LEU A 61 19.58 12.61 -7.99
CA LEU A 61 20.94 12.27 -8.43
C LEU A 61 21.12 12.21 -9.95
N THR A 62 20.04 12.03 -10.72
CA THR A 62 20.11 11.81 -12.18
C THR A 62 19.28 12.84 -12.93
N SER A 63 17.99 12.57 -13.12
CA SER A 63 16.94 13.49 -13.55
C SER A 63 15.62 12.72 -13.71
N ALA A 64 14.50 13.42 -13.83
CA ALA A 64 13.21 12.78 -14.13
C ALA A 64 13.19 12.10 -15.51
N THR A 65 13.90 12.65 -16.49
CA THR A 65 14.03 12.09 -17.85
C THR A 65 14.82 10.79 -17.82
N SER A 66 15.98 10.78 -17.14
CA SER A 66 16.81 9.59 -16.98
C SER A 66 16.05 8.48 -16.24
N PHE A 67 15.28 8.83 -15.20
CA PHE A 67 14.44 7.86 -14.49
C PHE A 67 13.44 7.18 -15.44
N LYS A 68 12.71 7.98 -16.23
CA LYS A 68 11.72 7.44 -17.19
C LYS A 68 12.37 6.52 -18.21
N ASN A 69 13.55 6.89 -18.72
CA ASN A 69 14.28 6.08 -19.69
C ASN A 69 14.80 4.77 -19.08
N ASN A 70 15.26 4.79 -17.82
CA ASN A 70 15.80 3.61 -17.15
C ASN A 70 14.72 2.63 -16.67
N PHE A 71 13.57 3.13 -16.21
CA PHE A 71 12.53 2.29 -15.58
C PHE A 71 11.26 2.12 -16.43
N GLY A 72 11.09 2.88 -17.51
CA GLY A 72 9.95 2.74 -18.43
C GLY A 72 8.63 3.33 -17.91
N TYR A 73 8.65 4.11 -16.83
CA TYR A 73 7.47 4.81 -16.32
C TYR A 73 7.84 6.16 -15.68
N ALA A 74 6.87 7.06 -15.62
CA ALA A 74 7.05 8.34 -14.93
C ALA A 74 7.03 8.11 -13.41
N GLN A 75 8.03 8.65 -12.71
CA GLN A 75 8.17 8.58 -11.26
C GLN A 75 6.88 8.94 -10.51
N THR A 76 6.14 9.95 -11.00
CA THR A 76 4.88 10.42 -10.42
C THR A 76 3.82 9.33 -10.29
N ARG A 77 3.87 8.25 -11.10
CA ARG A 77 2.93 7.11 -10.99
C ARG A 77 3.04 6.35 -9.67
N LEU A 78 4.19 6.42 -9.00
CA LEU A 78 4.40 5.75 -7.70
C LEU A 78 3.57 6.36 -6.57
N ILE A 79 3.03 7.57 -6.76
CA ILE A 79 2.15 8.19 -5.76
C ILE A 79 0.80 7.47 -5.64
N VAL A 80 0.34 6.83 -6.72
CA VAL A 80 -0.97 6.16 -6.78
C VAL A 80 -1.09 5.03 -5.74
N PRO A 81 -0.20 4.02 -5.72
CA PRO A 81 -0.28 2.97 -4.71
C PRO A 81 -0.03 3.49 -3.29
N PHE A 82 0.77 4.55 -3.13
CA PHE A 82 1.00 5.17 -1.82
C PHE A 82 -0.27 5.82 -1.26
N VAL A 83 -0.95 6.67 -2.05
CA VAL A 83 -2.18 7.35 -1.61
C VAL A 83 -3.29 6.33 -1.35
N LEU A 84 -3.43 5.31 -2.21
CA LEU A 84 -4.38 4.22 -1.98
C LEU A 84 -4.10 3.49 -0.67
N GLY A 85 -2.84 3.11 -0.42
CA GLY A 85 -2.43 2.53 0.85
C GLY A 85 -2.80 3.43 2.02
N ALA A 86 -2.41 4.70 1.98
CA ALA A 86 -2.61 5.63 3.08
C ALA A 86 -4.10 5.79 3.44
N ILE A 87 -4.97 5.92 2.44
CA ILE A 87 -6.43 5.96 2.62
C ILE A 87 -6.91 4.68 3.31
N LEU A 88 -6.51 3.50 2.80
CA LEU A 88 -6.90 2.22 3.39
C LEU A 88 -6.37 2.07 4.82
N THR A 89 -5.15 2.52 5.11
CA THR A 89 -4.57 2.48 6.45
C THR A 89 -5.39 3.32 7.42
N VAL A 90 -5.72 4.57 7.07
CA VAL A 90 -6.53 5.45 7.92
C VAL A 90 -7.90 4.83 8.20
N ILE A 91 -8.57 4.31 7.17
CA ILE A 91 -9.89 3.68 7.30
C ILE A 91 -9.81 2.45 8.23
N ASN A 92 -8.85 1.56 8.01
CA ASN A 92 -8.75 0.32 8.80
C ASN A 92 -8.32 0.58 10.24
N LEU A 93 -7.39 1.50 10.48
CA LEU A 93 -7.02 1.91 11.83
C LEU A 93 -8.22 2.47 12.58
N TYR A 94 -9.01 3.36 11.95
CA TYR A 94 -10.23 3.88 12.55
C TYR A 94 -11.19 2.76 12.97
N TYR A 95 -11.46 1.79 12.09
CA TYR A 95 -12.34 0.66 12.41
C TYR A 95 -11.78 -0.28 13.47
N LEU A 96 -10.46 -0.47 13.49
CA LEU A 96 -9.77 -1.31 14.46
C LEU A 96 -9.82 -0.67 15.87
N PHE A 97 -9.48 0.62 15.99
CA PHE A 97 -9.57 1.34 17.27
C PHE A 97 -11.00 1.42 17.80
N ARG A 98 -11.98 1.69 16.94
CA ARG A 98 -13.40 1.71 17.34
C ARG A 98 -13.88 0.34 17.84
N GLN A 99 -13.30 -0.76 17.34
CA GLN A 99 -13.63 -2.10 17.80
C GLN A 99 -13.03 -2.40 19.17
N PHE A 100 -11.78 -2.02 19.41
CA PHE A 100 -11.15 -2.20 20.71
C PHE A 100 -11.87 -1.41 21.81
N ARG A 101 -12.24 -0.14 21.56
CA ARG A 101 -12.98 0.70 22.53
C ARG A 101 -14.37 0.16 22.89
N LYS A 102 -14.99 -0.69 22.07
CA LYS A 102 -16.31 -1.29 22.38
C LYS A 102 -16.23 -2.54 23.25
N LYS A 103 -15.02 -3.05 23.49
CA LYS A 103 -14.78 -4.26 24.29
C LYS A 103 -14.33 -3.93 25.73
N GLU A 104 -13.94 -2.69 25.97
CA GLU A 104 -13.82 -2.09 27.30
C GLU A 104 -15.19 -1.58 27.76
#